data_AF-A0A1I4W5Y5-F1
#
_entry.id   AF-A0A1I4W5Y5-F1
#
_cell.length_a   1.000
_cell.length_b   1.000
_cell.length_c   1.000
_cell.angle_alpha   90.00
_cell.angle_beta   90.00
_cell.angle_gamma   90.00
#
_symmetry.space_group_name_H-M   'P 1'
#
loop_
_entity.id
_entity.type
_entity.pdbx_description
1 polymer ?
#
loop_
_entity_poly.entity_id
_entity_poly.type
_entity_poly.pdbx_seq_one_letter_code
_entity_poly.pdbx_strand_id
1 'polypeptide(L)'
;MINSTQARQSAGKTRFLSRQRWFIDSQGALTVEVDVVRSGNQPPPARSGMRCQLSMVPQSVTWLGAGPEENYLDRKLAAGFSH
;
A
#
# COMPACT_ATOMS: atom_id res chain seq x y z
N MET A 1 -20.33 -2.72 3.34
CA MET A 1 -19.16 -1.88 3.62
C MET A 1 -18.62 -2.26 4.99
N ILE A 2 -17.32 -2.54 5.09
CA ILE A 2 -16.64 -2.85 6.35
C ILE A 2 -15.70 -1.69 6.66
N ASN A 3 -15.68 -1.23 7.91
CA ASN A 3 -14.78 -0.17 8.36
C ASN A 3 -13.77 -0.75 9.35
N SER A 4 -12.51 -0.38 9.22
CA SER A 4 -11.46 -0.74 10.17
C SER A 4 -10.67 0.50 10.56
N THR A 5 -10.15 0.50 11.78
CA THR A 5 -9.23 1.52 12.27
C THR A 5 -8.11 0.83 13.04
N GLN A 6 -6.87 1.16 12.70
CA GLN A 6 -5.69 0.57 13.32
C GLN A 6 -4.75 1.68 13.81
N ALA A 7 -4.36 1.60 15.08
CA ALA A 7 -3.32 2.44 15.65
C ALA A 7 -2.01 1.66 15.70
N ARG A 8 -0.94 2.23 15.15
CA ARG A 8 0.43 1.75 15.38
C ARG A 8 1.03 2.55 16.52
N GLN A 9 1.36 1.87 17.60
CA GLN A 9 1.90 2.48 18.82
C GLN A 9 3.38 2.14 18.98
N SER A 10 4.14 3.09 19.53
CA SER A 10 5.53 2.87 19.95
C SER A 10 5.87 3.82 21.09
N ALA A 11 6.47 3.28 22.15
CA ALA A 11 6.76 3.99 23.40
C ALA A 11 5.52 4.70 23.98
N GLY A 12 4.38 3.99 24.06
CA GLY A 12 3.13 4.51 24.63
C GLY A 12 2.43 5.59 23.81
N LYS A 13 2.91 5.91 22.60
CA LYS A 13 2.34 6.94 21.73
C LYS A 13 1.87 6.36 20.40
N THR A 14 0.72 6.80 19.93
CA THR A 14 0.25 6.51 18.56
C THR A 14 1.12 7.26 17.55
N ARG A 15 1.76 6.51 16.65
CA ARG A 15 2.63 7.05 15.59
C ARG A 15 1.88 7.21 14.29
N PHE A 16 1.03 6.24 13.99
CA PHE A 16 0.16 6.24 12.82
C PHE A 16 -1.24 5.77 13.19
N LEU A 17 -2.23 6.41 12.60
CA LEU A 17 -3.62 5.96 12.60
C LEU A 17 -3.97 5.66 11.14
N SER A 18 -4.38 4.42 10.86
CA SER A 18 -4.89 4.04 9.54
C SER A 18 -6.37 3.74 9.65
N ARG A 19 -7.16 4.29 8.74
CA ARG A 19 -8.59 4.03 8.60
C ARG A 19 -8.83 3.42 7.24
N GLN A 20 -9.54 2.31 7.20
CA GLN A 20 -9.80 1.60 5.97
C GLN A 20 -11.30 1.41 5.76
N ARG A 21 -11.77 1.67 4.55
CA ARG A 21 -13.12 1.34 4.09
C ARG A 21 -13.01 0.25 3.03
N TRP A 22 -13.69 -0.86 3.27
CA TRP A 22 -13.70 -2.02 2.38
C TRP A 22 -15.10 -2.19 1.80
N PHE A 23 -15.18 -2.25 0.48
CA PHE A 23 -16.43 -2.41 -0.24
C PHE A 23 -16.28 -3.55 -1.24
N ILE A 24 -17.12 -4.56 -1.11
CA ILE A 24 -17.26 -5.65 -2.08
C ILE A 24 -18.57 -5.40 -2.80
N ASP A 25 -18.51 -5.25 -4.12
CA ASP A 25 -19.70 -5.03 -4.94
C ASP A 25 -20.42 -6.33 -5.29
N SER A 26 -21.52 -6.22 -6.05
CA SER A 26 -22.32 -7.37 -6.50
C SER A 26 -21.58 -8.31 -7.45
N GLN A 27 -20.46 -7.87 -8.04
CA GLN A 27 -19.63 -8.63 -8.97
C GLN A 27 -18.45 -9.29 -8.24
N GLY A 28 -18.30 -9.04 -6.94
CA GLY A 28 -17.21 -9.56 -6.12
C GLY A 28 -15.93 -8.72 -6.21
N ALA A 29 -15.94 -7.55 -6.85
CA ALA A 29 -14.78 -6.67 -6.87
C ALA A 29 -14.62 -5.97 -5.51
N LEU A 30 -13.39 -5.98 -4.98
CA LEU A 30 -13.04 -5.33 -3.73
C LEU A 30 -12.42 -3.95 -4.00
N THR A 31 -13.07 -2.90 -3.53
CA THR A 31 -12.51 -1.55 -3.41
C THR A 31 -12.05 -1.31 -1.98
N VAL A 32 -10.82 -0.83 -1.82
CA VAL A 32 -10.24 -0.48 -0.52
C VAL A 32 -9.79 0.97 -0.54
N GLU A 33 -10.31 1.76 0.38
CA GLU A 33 -9.85 3.11 0.61
C GLU A 33 -9.08 3.19 1.92
N VAL A 34 -7.93 3.85 1.90
CA VAL A 34 -7.03 3.93 3.04
C VAL A 34 -6.66 5.38 3.32
N ASP A 35 -7.03 5.86 4.51
CA ASP A 35 -6.60 7.14 5.07
C ASP A 35 -5.53 6.86 6.13
N VAL A 36 -4.40 7.57 6.07
CA VAL A 36 -3.30 7.43 7.04
C VAL A 36 -2.95 8.79 7.63
N VAL A 37 -3.10 8.90 8.94
CA VAL A 37 -2.65 10.07 9.71
C VAL A 37 -1.36 9.70 10.44
N ARG A 38 -0.30 10.46 10.18
CA ARG A 38 0.97 10.37 10.91
C ARG A 38 1.00 11.41 12.03
N SER A 39 1.47 11.04 13.21
CA SER A 39 1.74 12.01 14.28
C SER A 39 2.82 13.00 13.85
N GLY A 40 2.61 14.29 14.07
CA GLY A 40 3.47 15.36 13.51
C GLY A 40 4.93 15.31 13.95
N ASN A 41 5.24 14.67 15.07
CA ASN A 41 6.60 14.49 15.58
C ASN A 41 7.35 13.28 15.01
N GLN A 42 6.77 12.55 14.07
CA GLN A 42 7.41 11.41 13.42
C GLN A 42 8.22 11.84 12.19
N PRO A 43 9.37 11.21 11.92
CA PRO A 43 10.07 11.40 10.65
C PRO A 43 9.19 10.95 9.47
N PRO A 44 9.50 11.38 8.23
CA PRO A 44 8.87 10.84 7.02
C PRO A 44 8.95 9.31 7.00
N PRO A 45 7.84 8.59 6.75
CA PRO A 45 7.88 7.15 6.62
C PRO A 45 8.59 6.78 5.32
N ALA A 46 9.30 5.65 5.31
CA ALA A 46 9.96 5.16 4.10
C ALA A 46 8.94 4.78 3.00
N ARG A 47 7.76 4.26 3.39
CA ARG A 47 6.68 3.85 2.49
C ARG A 47 5.32 4.00 3.19
N SER A 48 4.27 4.22 2.40
CA SER A 48 2.86 4.14 2.82
C SER A 48 2.15 3.16 1.88
N GLY A 49 1.60 2.07 2.42
CA GLY A 49 0.97 1.03 1.61
C GLY A 49 0.46 -0.15 2.43
N MET A 50 -0.01 -1.18 1.74
CA MET A 50 -0.56 -2.41 2.31
C MET A 50 0.33 -3.60 1.97
N ARG A 51 0.32 -4.63 2.82
CA ARG A 51 1.01 -5.90 2.58
C ARG A 51 0.11 -7.05 2.99
N CYS A 52 0.14 -8.12 2.21
CA CYS A 52 -0.40 -9.42 2.60
C CYS A 52 0.62 -10.52 2.24
N GLN A 53 0.39 -11.72 2.76
CA GLN A 53 1.07 -12.92 2.30
C GLN A 53 0.07 -13.71 1.47
N LEU A 54 0.36 -13.89 0.18
CA LEU A 54 -0.42 -14.77 -0.66
C LEU A 54 -0.12 -16.23 -0.27
N SER A 55 -1.14 -17.08 -0.32
CA SER A 55 -0.98 -18.51 -0.05
C SER A 55 -0.27 -19.26 -1.18
N MET A 56 -0.26 -18.69 -2.38
CA MET A 56 0.36 -19.26 -3.58
C MET A 56 1.56 -18.42 -4.04
N VAL A 57 2.55 -19.09 -4.64
CA VAL A 57 3.72 -18.46 -5.27
C VAL A 57 3.55 -18.55 -6.79
N PRO A 58 3.23 -17.46 -7.49
CA PRO A 58 3.09 -17.49 -8.95
C PRO A 58 4.45 -17.66 -9.62
N GLN A 59 4.50 -18.35 -10.76
CA GLN A 59 5.72 -18.53 -11.54
C GLN A 59 6.13 -17.26 -12.32
N SER A 60 5.17 -16.39 -12.62
CA SER A 60 5.37 -15.16 -13.39
C SER A 60 4.56 -14.01 -12.78
N VAL A 61 5.00 -12.79 -13.09
CA VAL A 61 4.32 -11.53 -12.74
C VAL A 61 4.24 -10.69 -14.01
N THR A 62 3.08 -10.11 -14.27
CA THR A 62 2.85 -9.19 -15.40
C THR A 62 2.21 -7.93 -14.86
N TRP A 63 2.63 -6.76 -15.35
CA TRP A 63 2.10 -5.47 -14.92
C TRP A 63 2.19 -4.45 -16.06
N LEU A 64 1.22 -3.53 -16.11
CA LEU A 64 1.28 -2.37 -16.98
C LEU A 64 1.91 -1.21 -16.20
N GLY A 65 3.15 -0.84 -16.50
CA GLY A 65 3.86 0.21 -15.76
C GLY A 65 5.33 0.39 -16.11
N ALA A 66 6.06 1.07 -15.22
CA ALA A 66 7.49 1.32 -15.36
C ALA A 66 8.30 0.01 -15.17
N GLY A 67 9.18 -0.31 -16.11
CA GLY A 67 10.02 -1.51 -16.06
C GLY A 67 11.03 -1.60 -17.22
N PRO A 68 11.61 -2.79 -17.45
CA PRO A 68 11.43 -4.05 -16.71
C PRO A 68 12.23 -4.13 -15.40
N GLU A 69 13.30 -3.34 -15.30
CA GLU A 69 14.21 -3.35 -14.14
C GLU A 69 13.62 -2.62 -12.93
N GLU A 70 14.20 -2.91 -11.76
CA GLU A 70 13.85 -2.24 -10.51
C GLU A 70 14.03 -0.71 -10.62
N ASN A 71 12.97 0.03 -10.27
CA ASN A 71 12.97 1.49 -10.31
C ASN A 71 12.34 2.08 -9.04
N TYR A 72 12.83 3.27 -8.66
CA TYR A 72 12.37 4.04 -7.49
C TYR A 72 12.06 5.48 -7.89
N LEU A 73 11.38 6.23 -7.01
CA LEU A 73 11.00 7.63 -7.27
C LEU A 73 12.18 8.51 -7.68
N ASP A 74 13.35 8.28 -7.09
CA ASP A 74 14.63 8.96 -7.35
C ASP A 74 15.48 8.28 -8.44
N ARG A 75 15.11 7.07 -8.89
CA ARG A 75 15.84 6.27 -9.87
C ARG A 75 14.89 5.53 -10.81
N LYS A 76 14.23 6.27 -11.71
CA LYS A 76 13.28 5.73 -12.70
C LYS A 76 13.45 6.20 -14.14
N LEU A 77 14.43 7.08 -14.41
CA LEU A 77 14.55 7.73 -15.72
C LEU A 77 14.87 6.77 -16.87
N ALA A 78 15.44 5.60 -16.57
CA ALA A 78 15.70 4.55 -17.55
C ALA A 78 14.51 3.61 -17.79
N ALA A 79 13.45 3.68 -16.96
CA ALA A 79 12.31 2.77 -17.06
C ALA A 79 11.36 3.22 -18.17
N GLY A 80 11.00 2.28 -19.05
CA GLY A 80 9.95 2.47 -20.04
C GLY A 80 8.57 2.14 -19.46
N PHE A 81 7.52 2.70 -20.04
CA PHE A 81 6.14 2.32 -19.70
C PHE A 81 5.65 1.26 -20.70
N SER A 82 5.37 0.05 -20.22
CA SER A 82 4.95 -1.08 -21.06
C SER A 82 4.09 -2.10 -20.31
N HIS A 83 3.59 -3.09 -21.06
CA HIS A 83 2.86 -4.27 -20.57
C HIS A 83 3.80 -5.38 -20.06
#